data_AF-A0A397IQE0-F1
#
_entry.id   AF-A0A397IQE0-F1
#
_cell.length_a   1.000
_cell.length_b   1.000
_cell.length_c   1.000
_cell.angle_alpha   90.00
_cell.angle_beta   90.00
_cell.angle_gamma   90.00
#
_symmetry.space_group_name_H-M   'P 1'
#
loop_
_entity.id
_entity.type
_entity.pdbx_description
1 polymer ?
#
loop_
_entity_poly.entity_id
_entity_poly.type
_entity_poly.pdbx_seq_one_letter_code
_entity_poly.pdbx_strand_id
1 'polypeptide(L)'
;MANKLKKVFAQYINKTKDQHELLLHVLNTLIREKVRVQRASNPNVNNENVIINVFDLRKQAKYHNIHSIDQFLKSDEFEKHFIWDKAQDIIASNHNNIYDS
;
A
#
# COMPACT_ATOMS: atom_id res chain seq x y z
N MET A 1 12.28 -21.62 -29.43
CA MET A 1 10.94 -21.12 -29.02
C MET A 1 10.79 -20.81 -27.52
N ALA A 2 11.60 -21.37 -26.61
CA ALA A 2 11.48 -21.13 -25.15
C ALA A 2 11.76 -19.67 -24.68
N ASN A 3 12.51 -18.88 -25.46
CA ASN A 3 12.92 -17.52 -25.07
C ASN A 3 11.79 -16.48 -25.11
N LYS A 4 10.75 -16.69 -25.93
CA LYS A 4 9.62 -15.75 -26.05
C LYS A 4 8.70 -15.83 -24.82
N LEU A 5 8.45 -17.05 -24.31
CA LEU A 5 7.70 -17.26 -23.07
C LEU A 5 8.41 -16.60 -21.88
N LYS A 6 9.71 -16.88 -21.69
CA LYS A 6 10.51 -16.30 -20.59
C LYS A 6 10.49 -14.77 -20.60
N LYS A 7 10.56 -14.15 -21.78
CA LYS A 7 10.51 -12.68 -21.93
C LYS A 7 9.15 -12.10 -21.53
N VAL A 8 8.05 -12.74 -21.94
CA VAL A 8 6.69 -12.31 -21.56
C VAL A 8 6.46 -12.49 -20.05
N PHE A 9 6.93 -13.60 -19.47
CA PHE A 9 6.88 -13.80 -18.02
C PHE A 9 7.68 -12.75 -17.24
N ALA A 10 8.91 -12.44 -17.68
CA ALA A 10 9.72 -11.40 -17.05
C ALA A 10 9.03 -10.02 -17.12
N GLN A 11 8.43 -9.67 -18.27
CA GLN A 11 7.66 -8.43 -18.42
C GLN A 11 6.42 -8.39 -17.53
N TYR A 12 5.72 -9.52 -17.39
CA TYR A 12 4.57 -9.63 -16.50
C TYR A 12 4.97 -9.45 -15.03
N ILE A 13 6.03 -10.13 -14.59
CA ILE A 13 6.57 -10.02 -13.22
C ILE A 13 6.99 -8.58 -12.92
N ASN A 14 7.71 -7.93 -13.83
CA ASN A 14 8.12 -6.54 -13.66
C ASN A 14 6.92 -5.61 -13.58
N LYS A 15 5.92 -5.79 -14.46
CA LYS A 15 4.68 -5.00 -14.40
C LYS A 15 3.95 -5.15 -13.07
N THR A 16 3.87 -6.37 -12.51
CA THR A 16 3.25 -6.59 -11.20
C THR A 16 4.06 -5.92 -10.08
N LYS A 17 5.39 -5.98 -10.15
CA LYS A 17 6.28 -5.29 -9.21
C LYS A 17 6.08 -3.77 -9.26
N ASP A 18 6.07 -3.20 -10.46
CA ASP A 18 5.83 -1.76 -10.67
C ASP A 18 4.45 -1.34 -10.14
N GLN A 19 3.42 -2.20 -10.30
CA GLN A 19 2.09 -1.98 -9.75
C GLN A 19 2.08 -2.00 -8.21
N HIS A 20 2.82 -2.90 -7.58
CA HIS A 20 2.94 -2.96 -6.11
C HIS A 20 3.67 -1.73 -5.57
N GLU A 21 4.76 -1.30 -6.22
CA GLU A 21 5.48 -0.07 -5.86
C GLU A 21 4.58 1.16 -5.97
N LEU A 22 3.75 1.25 -7.02
CA LEU A 22 2.79 2.35 -7.15
C LEU A 22 1.71 2.30 -6.06
N LEU A 23 1.22 1.13 -5.69
CA LEU A 23 0.26 0.97 -4.58
C LEU A 23 0.86 1.37 -3.23
N LEU A 24 2.13 1.05 -2.96
CA LEU A 24 2.83 1.53 -1.76
C LEU A 24 2.92 3.05 -1.74
N HIS A 25 3.27 3.65 -2.87
CA HIS A 25 3.33 5.11 -2.97
C HIS A 25 1.96 5.76 -2.68
N VAL A 26 0.88 5.20 -3.22
CA VAL A 26 -0.49 5.65 -2.96
C VAL A 26 -0.85 5.50 -1.48
N LEU A 27 -0.56 4.34 -0.87
CA LEU A 27 -0.84 4.08 0.54
C LEU A 27 -0.06 5.04 1.45
N ASN A 28 1.22 5.26 1.18
CA ASN A 28 2.06 6.21 1.93
C ASN A 28 1.55 7.65 1.82
N THR A 29 0.99 8.02 0.67
CA THR A 29 0.37 9.33 0.48
C THR A 29 -0.91 9.46 1.31
N LEU A 30 -1.79 8.44 1.31
CA LEU A 30 -2.98 8.40 2.17
C LEU A 30 -2.63 8.50 3.66
N ILE A 31 -1.58 7.81 4.09
CA ILE A 31 -1.08 7.88 5.48
C ILE A 31 -0.63 9.30 5.82
N ARG A 32 0.20 9.92 4.96
CA ARG A 32 0.69 11.28 5.19
C ARG A 32 -0.43 12.31 5.25
N GLU A 33 -1.43 12.19 4.39
CA GLU A 33 -2.62 13.05 4.43
C GLU A 33 -3.39 12.87 5.74
N LYS A 34 -3.62 11.62 6.18
CA LYS A 34 -4.32 11.34 7.42
C LYS A 34 -3.57 11.87 8.64
N VAL A 35 -2.25 11.69 8.70
CA VAL A 35 -1.38 12.26 9.74
C VAL A 35 -1.45 13.78 9.74
N ARG A 36 -1.40 14.40 8.56
CA ARG A 36 -1.48 15.87 8.42
C ARG A 36 -2.80 16.40 8.98
N VAL A 37 -3.92 15.75 8.66
CA VAL A 37 -5.24 16.12 9.18
C VAL A 37 -5.33 15.92 10.69
N GLN A 38 -4.83 14.79 11.21
CA GLN A 38 -4.81 14.51 12.66
C GLN A 38 -3.99 15.55 13.42
N ARG A 39 -2.79 15.89 12.94
CA ARG A 39 -1.92 16.93 13.54
C ARG A 39 -2.56 18.32 13.49
N ALA A 40 -3.27 18.65 12.41
CA ALA A 40 -3.99 19.92 12.31
C ALA A 40 -5.14 20.01 13.32
N SER A 41 -5.81 18.87 13.61
CA SER A 41 -6.89 18.81 14.58
C SER A 41 -6.40 18.71 16.04
N ASN A 42 -5.28 18.05 16.29
CA ASN A 42 -4.69 17.90 17.61
C ASN A 42 -3.15 17.79 17.50
N PRO A 43 -2.39 18.86 17.84
CA PRO A 43 -0.94 18.87 17.72
C PRO A 43 -0.22 17.82 18.58
N ASN A 44 -0.85 17.32 19.64
CA ASN A 44 -0.27 16.40 20.61
C ASN A 44 -0.60 14.92 20.36
N VAL A 45 -1.29 14.59 19.26
CA VAL A 45 -1.61 13.19 18.93
C VAL A 45 -0.38 12.44 18.47
N ASN A 46 -0.07 11.33 19.17
CA ASN A 46 0.89 10.34 18.72
C ASN A 46 0.36 9.67 17.45
N ASN A 47 1.07 9.88 16.34
CA ASN A 47 0.67 9.41 15.01
C ASN A 47 1.12 7.97 14.73
N GLU A 48 1.40 7.19 15.77
CA GLU A 48 1.94 5.83 15.66
C GLU A 48 0.87 4.84 15.16
N ASN A 49 -0.41 5.16 15.33
CA ASN A 49 -1.55 4.30 14.97
C ASN A 49 -2.39 4.87 13.82
N VAL A 50 -1.76 5.09 12.66
CA VAL A 50 -2.52 5.47 11.46
C VAL A 50 -3.23 4.25 10.88
N ILE A 51 -4.55 4.27 10.95
CA ILE A 51 -5.42 3.26 10.33
C ILE A 51 -5.92 3.81 9.00
N ILE A 52 -5.82 3.06 7.91
CA ILE A 52 -6.36 3.42 6.60
C ILE A 52 -7.43 2.42 6.21
N ASN A 53 -8.58 2.86 5.71
CA ASN A 53 -9.57 1.92 5.17
C ASN A 53 -9.08 1.38 3.83
N VAL A 54 -9.21 0.08 3.62
CA VAL A 54 -8.89 -0.54 2.32
C VAL A 54 -9.75 0.05 1.21
N PHE A 55 -10.97 0.48 1.52
CA PHE A 55 -11.83 1.22 0.61
C PHE A 55 -11.17 2.48 0.03
N ASP A 56 -10.45 3.25 0.85
CA ASP A 56 -9.80 4.50 0.41
C ASP A 56 -8.64 4.18 -0.54
N LEU A 57 -7.88 3.11 -0.24
CA LEU A 57 -6.85 2.59 -1.14
C LEU A 57 -7.45 2.09 -2.45
N ARG A 58 -8.56 1.35 -2.41
CA ARG A 58 -9.30 0.87 -3.60
C ARG A 58 -9.76 2.04 -4.48
N LYS A 59 -10.28 3.09 -3.86
CA LYS A 59 -10.74 4.29 -4.55
C LYS A 59 -9.58 4.99 -5.25
N GLN A 60 -8.45 5.20 -4.56
CA GLN A 60 -7.26 5.82 -5.16
C GLN A 60 -6.65 4.97 -6.28
N ALA A 61 -6.47 3.67 -6.04
CA ALA A 61 -5.94 2.73 -7.03
C ALA A 61 -6.78 2.67 -8.32
N LYS A 62 -8.11 2.83 -8.21
CA LYS A 62 -8.99 2.90 -9.38
C LYS A 62 -8.69 4.09 -10.28
N TYR A 63 -8.30 5.25 -9.73
CA TYR A 63 -7.88 6.41 -10.53
C TYR A 63 -6.60 6.12 -11.33
N HIS A 64 -5.75 5.23 -10.84
CA HIS A 64 -4.52 4.80 -11.50
C HIS A 64 -4.68 3.54 -12.36
N ASN A 65 -5.93 3.09 -12.62
CA ASN A 65 -6.25 1.85 -13.35
C ASN A 65 -5.58 0.59 -12.76
N ILE A 66 -5.41 0.55 -11.43
CA ILE A 66 -4.91 -0.62 -10.73
C ILE A 66 -6.08 -1.41 -10.15
N HIS A 67 -6.13 -2.70 -10.48
CA HIS A 67 -7.22 -3.60 -10.09
C HIS A 67 -6.76 -4.75 -9.19
N SER A 68 -5.44 -4.98 -9.07
CA SER A 68 -4.81 -6.10 -8.37
C SER A 68 -4.53 -5.83 -6.89
N ILE A 69 -5.44 -5.14 -6.19
CA ILE A 69 -5.21 -4.72 -4.79
C ILE A 69 -5.19 -5.90 -3.84
N ASP A 70 -6.03 -6.90 -4.06
CA ASP A 70 -6.03 -8.11 -3.24
C ASP A 70 -4.74 -8.94 -3.39
N GLN A 71 -4.03 -8.81 -4.52
CA GLN A 71 -2.70 -9.41 -4.70
C GLN A 71 -1.64 -8.61 -3.94
N PHE A 72 -1.75 -7.28 -3.97
CA PHE A 72 -0.87 -6.38 -3.23
C PHE A 72 -0.99 -6.54 -1.71
N LEU A 73 -2.21 -6.60 -1.16
CA LEU A 73 -2.45 -6.74 0.28
C LEU A 73 -1.94 -8.08 0.87
N LYS A 74 -1.66 -9.06 0.00
CA LYS A 74 -1.08 -10.37 0.37
C LYS A 74 0.37 -10.51 -0.07
N SER A 75 0.97 -9.42 -0.57
CA SER A 75 2.35 -9.45 -1.06
C SER A 75 3.32 -9.26 0.10
N ASP A 76 4.46 -9.93 0.02
CA ASP A 76 5.54 -9.79 1.01
C ASP A 76 5.96 -8.32 1.20
N GLU A 77 5.91 -7.52 0.13
CA GLU A 77 6.27 -6.11 0.18
C GLU A 77 5.31 -5.28 1.04
N PHE A 78 4.02 -5.62 1.03
CA PHE A 78 3.03 -5.00 1.90
C PHE A 78 3.22 -5.46 3.36
N GLU A 79 3.37 -6.76 3.60
CA GLU A 79 3.45 -7.34 4.95
C GLU A 79 4.69 -6.88 5.74
N LYS A 80 5.76 -6.48 5.04
CA LYS A 80 6.95 -5.85 5.65
C LYS A 80 6.63 -4.57 6.43
N HIS A 81 5.67 -3.79 5.97
CA HIS A 81 5.41 -2.43 6.47
C HIS A 81 4.01 -2.27 7.05
N PHE A 82 3.07 -3.14 6.68
CA PHE A 82 1.65 -2.99 6.98
C PHE A 82 1.00 -4.31 7.35
N ILE A 83 -0.13 -4.20 8.06
CA ILE A 83 -0.99 -5.31 8.44
C ILE A 83 -2.37 -5.04 7.85
N TRP A 84 -2.93 -6.02 7.14
CA TRP A 84 -4.31 -5.97 6.66
C TRP A 84 -5.22 -6.77 7.58
N ASP A 85 -6.14 -6.09 8.26
CA ASP A 85 -7.24 -6.73 8.95
C ASP A 85 -8.41 -6.90 7.97
N LYS A 86 -8.60 -8.14 7.51
CA LYS A 86 -9.67 -8.48 6.57
C LYS A 86 -11.07 -8.44 7.19
N ALA A 87 -11.20 -8.58 8.51
CA ALA A 87 -12.49 -8.55 9.19
C ALA A 87 -13.04 -7.13 9.27
N GLN A 88 -12.17 -6.15 9.52
CA GLN A 88 -12.53 -4.73 9.58
C GLN A 88 -12.28 -4.00 8.25
N ASP A 89 -11.63 -4.64 7.28
CA ASP A 89 -11.20 -4.06 5.99
C ASP A 89 -10.33 -2.79 6.17
N ILE A 90 -9.38 -2.87 7.10
CA ILE A 90 -8.45 -1.79 7.44
C ILE A 90 -6.99 -2.22 7.28
N ILE A 91 -6.15 -1.22 7.03
CA ILE A 91 -4.70 -1.31 6.95
C ILE A 91 -4.12 -0.53 8.11
N ALA A 92 -3.27 -1.18 8.91
CA ALA A 92 -2.50 -0.54 9.97
C ALA A 92 -1.01 -0.62 9.63
N SER A 93 -0.23 0.36 10.10
CA SER A 93 1.23 0.26 10.04
C SER A 93 1.70 -0.88 10.95
N ASN A 94 2.55 -1.74 10.41
CA ASN A 94 3.25 -2.73 11.19
C ASN A 94 4.29 -1.98 12.04
N HIS A 95 4.22 -2.09 13.37
CA HIS A 95 5.08 -1.39 14.34
C HIS A 95 6.61 -1.64 14.17
N ASN A 96 7.01 -2.42 13.16
CA ASN A 96 8.40 -2.76 12.85
C ASN A 96 9.07 -1.87 11.80
N ASN A 97 8.47 -0.75 11.34
CA ASN A 97 9.25 0.22 10.57
C ASN A 97 8.95 1.67 10.95
N ILE A 98 9.93 2.18 11.68
CA ILE A 98 10.14 3.54 12.13
C ILE A 98 10.05 4.46 10.91
N TYR A 99 9.32 5.56 11.06
CA TYR A 99 9.48 6.74 10.24
C TYR A 99 10.96 7.17 10.29
N ASP A 100 11.77 6.75 9.33
CA ASP A 100 13.10 7.33 9.14
C ASP A 100 13.38 7.51 7.65
N SER A 101 13.04 8.70 7.16
CA SER A 101 13.71 9.51 6.13
C SER A 101 12.85 10.74 5.80
#